data_AF-A0A8J2I7R6-F1
#
_entry.id   AF-A0A8J2I7R6-F1
#
_cell.length_a   1.000
_cell.length_b   1.000
_cell.length_c   1.000
_cell.angle_alpha   90.00
_cell.angle_beta   90.00
_cell.angle_gamma   90.00
#
_symmetry.space_group_name_H-M   'P 1'
#
loop_
_entity.id
_entity.type
_entity.pdbx_description
1 polymer ?
#
loop_
_entity_poly.entity_id
_entity_poly.type
_entity_poly.pdbx_seq_one_letter_code
_entity_poly.pdbx_strand_id
1 'polypeptide(L)'
;MPTPCVVETPESVAAPAVRIKSTQHKHKQQSDNAALNLLTFVAIEQVIICTSWKVAVPFQNLDTHLRVAHKLHFRPRRTIVAQFDGLPAAQTITDLKPRRDGSALLSYLAAPTSGYSCLHCPVFKGISWDHMRQHAKKRHLISAPECLRQKFRLACALQSWTKYSPKYWTVTELDQPPSMRSDIYHGPHVSQDRLSSEEEALILMETEEEQRLLSEQSHSVALDDEVDHDENTEWLKGCEWPT
;
A
#
# COMPACT_ATOMS: atom_id res chain seq x y z
N MET A 1 95.81 -24.19 -28.41
CA MET A 1 95.08 -25.29 -27.77
C MET A 1 95.29 -25.16 -26.26
N PRO A 2 94.29 -25.15 -25.36
CA PRO A 2 92.86 -24.85 -25.42
C PRO A 2 92.43 -23.68 -24.49
N THR A 3 91.19 -23.22 -24.63
CA THR A 3 90.33 -22.50 -23.63
C THR A 3 90.10 -23.36 -22.36
N PRO A 4 89.56 -22.90 -21.19
CA PRO A 4 88.33 -22.09 -21.06
C PRO A 4 88.12 -21.18 -19.80
N CYS A 5 87.05 -20.38 -19.94
CA CYS A 5 86.06 -19.77 -19.02
C CYS A 5 86.10 -20.02 -17.50
N VAL A 6 85.68 -19.00 -16.71
CA VAL A 6 84.58 -18.95 -15.68
C VAL A 6 84.45 -17.46 -15.23
N VAL A 7 83.42 -16.69 -15.61
CA VAL A 7 82.12 -16.37 -14.93
C VAL A 7 82.26 -15.76 -13.52
N GLU A 8 81.99 -14.46 -13.36
CA GLU A 8 81.35 -13.90 -12.14
C GLU A 8 80.43 -12.71 -12.47
N THR A 9 79.26 -12.75 -11.83
CA THR A 9 78.06 -11.89 -11.84
C THR A 9 78.24 -10.46 -11.34
N PRO A 10 77.42 -9.47 -11.79
CA PRO A 10 77.25 -8.21 -11.06
C PRO A 10 76.00 -8.21 -10.16
N GLU A 11 76.17 -7.55 -9.03
CA GLU A 11 75.26 -7.37 -7.91
C GLU A 11 73.96 -6.62 -8.26
N SER A 12 72.89 -7.05 -7.60
CA SER A 12 71.54 -6.48 -7.58
C SER A 12 71.48 -5.24 -6.69
N VAL A 13 71.09 -4.09 -7.27
CA VAL A 13 70.78 -2.86 -6.53
C VAL A 13 69.27 -2.75 -6.36
N ALA A 14 68.82 -2.68 -5.11
CA ALA A 14 67.43 -2.59 -4.70
C ALA A 14 66.77 -1.25 -5.05
N ALA A 15 65.52 -1.30 -5.52
CA ALA A 15 64.65 -0.14 -5.74
C ALA A 15 63.66 0.07 -4.56
N PRO A 16 63.23 1.31 -4.26
CA PRO A 16 62.35 1.59 -3.12
C PRO A 16 60.87 1.28 -3.41
N ALA A 17 60.22 0.70 -2.41
CA ALA A 17 58.80 0.36 -2.43
C ALA A 17 57.90 1.61 -2.42
N VAL A 18 57.20 1.87 -3.53
CA VAL A 18 56.10 2.83 -3.62
C VAL A 18 54.86 2.21 -2.97
N ARG A 19 54.47 2.73 -1.80
CA ARG A 19 53.30 2.30 -1.04
C ARG A 19 52.01 2.85 -1.69
N ILE A 20 51.37 2.04 -2.53
CA ILE A 20 50.10 2.34 -3.20
C ILE A 20 48.96 2.43 -2.16
N LYS A 21 48.60 3.64 -1.71
CA LYS A 21 47.39 3.95 -0.93
C LYS A 21 46.16 4.20 -1.83
N SER A 22 45.98 3.44 -2.91
CA SER A 22 45.01 3.75 -3.97
C SER A 22 43.68 2.96 -3.87
N THR A 23 43.59 1.94 -3.02
CA THR A 23 42.43 1.03 -2.99
C THR A 23 41.30 1.47 -2.05
N GLN A 24 41.57 2.21 -0.98
CA GLN A 24 40.51 2.63 -0.03
C GLN A 24 39.63 3.79 -0.54
N HIS A 25 40.18 4.69 -1.36
CA HIS A 25 39.40 5.78 -1.95
C HIS A 25 38.39 5.30 -3.00
N LYS A 26 38.75 4.26 -3.76
CA LYS A 26 37.91 3.71 -4.82
C LYS A 26 36.66 3.02 -4.26
N HIS A 27 36.78 2.22 -3.19
CA HIS A 27 35.64 1.57 -2.55
C HIS A 27 34.68 2.56 -1.87
N LYS A 28 35.19 3.65 -1.30
CA LYS A 28 34.36 4.68 -0.67
C LYS A 28 33.56 5.49 -1.68
N GLN A 29 34.19 5.92 -2.78
CA GLN A 29 33.47 6.61 -3.87
C GLN A 29 32.44 5.73 -4.58
N GLN A 30 32.69 4.42 -4.68
CA GLN A 30 31.76 3.48 -5.32
C GLN A 30 30.54 3.18 -4.42
N SER A 31 30.75 3.14 -3.09
CA SER A 31 29.67 3.08 -2.09
C SER A 31 28.81 4.34 -2.09
N ASP A 32 29.43 5.51 -2.18
CA ASP A 32 28.71 6.79 -2.16
C ASP A 32 27.86 6.98 -3.44
N ASN A 33 28.32 6.47 -4.59
CA ASN A 33 27.54 6.50 -5.85
C ASN A 33 26.36 5.51 -5.87
N ALA A 34 26.48 4.35 -5.22
CA ALA A 34 25.39 3.38 -5.14
C ALA A 34 24.22 3.89 -4.30
N ALA A 35 24.50 4.69 -3.26
CA ALA A 35 23.49 5.30 -2.40
C ALA A 35 22.66 6.39 -3.12
N LEU A 36 23.22 7.01 -4.18
CA LEU A 36 22.54 8.05 -4.97
C LEU A 36 21.43 7.50 -5.89
N ASN A 37 21.42 6.19 -6.17
CA ASN A 37 20.42 5.57 -7.05
C ASN A 37 19.15 5.09 -6.32
N LEU A 38 19.06 5.29 -5.00
CA LEU A 38 17.94 4.80 -4.19
C LEU A 38 16.68 5.66 -4.32
N LEU A 39 16.85 6.94 -4.62
CA LEU A 39 15.77 7.92 -4.61
C LEU A 39 15.71 8.70 -5.92
N THR A 40 14.51 9.07 -6.33
CA THR A 40 14.28 9.92 -7.50
C THR A 40 13.16 10.90 -7.21
N PHE A 41 13.38 12.17 -7.48
CA PHE A 41 12.31 13.18 -7.40
C PHE A 41 11.55 13.23 -8.73
N VAL A 42 10.22 13.10 -8.66
CA VAL A 42 9.33 13.23 -9.81
C VAL A 42 8.66 14.60 -9.73
N ALA A 43 9.21 15.57 -10.47
CA ALA A 43 8.82 16.98 -10.35
C ALA A 43 7.35 17.26 -10.66
N ILE A 44 6.80 16.60 -11.69
CA ILE A 44 5.39 16.77 -12.11
C ILE A 44 4.43 16.38 -10.99
N GLU A 45 4.76 15.31 -10.28
CA GLU A 45 3.93 14.73 -9.22
C GLU A 45 4.34 15.24 -7.83
N GLN A 46 5.44 16.01 -7.74
CA GLN A 46 5.99 16.55 -6.49
C GLN A 46 6.26 15.48 -5.43
N VAL A 47 6.75 14.30 -5.84
CA VAL A 47 7.01 13.17 -4.95
C VAL A 47 8.44 12.66 -5.04
N ILE A 48 8.97 12.22 -3.90
CA ILE A 48 10.25 11.51 -3.82
C ILE A 48 9.92 10.01 -3.85
N ILE A 49 10.46 9.29 -4.82
CA ILE A 49 10.26 7.86 -4.99
C ILE A 49 11.50 7.11 -4.52
N CYS A 50 11.31 6.12 -3.64
CA CYS A 50 12.30 5.10 -3.39
C CYS A 50 12.22 4.02 -4.46
N THR A 51 13.25 3.92 -5.30
CA THR A 51 13.29 3.02 -6.46
C THR A 51 13.44 1.56 -6.04
N SER A 52 14.10 1.27 -4.91
CA SER A 52 14.26 -0.09 -4.40
C SER A 52 12.99 -0.63 -3.76
N TRP A 53 12.29 0.21 -2.99
CA TRP A 53 11.05 -0.18 -2.30
C TRP A 53 9.79 0.07 -3.13
N LYS A 54 9.93 0.81 -4.25
CA LYS A 54 8.85 1.12 -5.18
C LYS A 54 7.70 1.87 -4.52
N VAL A 55 8.03 2.83 -3.66
CA VAL A 55 7.08 3.64 -2.88
C VAL A 55 7.48 5.12 -2.89
N ALA A 56 6.49 6.00 -2.82
CA ALA A 56 6.70 7.40 -2.52
C ALA A 56 7.00 7.58 -1.02
N VAL A 57 7.96 8.46 -0.74
CA VAL A 57 8.43 8.78 0.60
C VAL A 57 8.26 10.28 0.80
N PRO A 58 7.34 10.71 1.68
CA PRO A 58 7.24 12.13 2.02
C PRO A 58 8.55 12.63 2.63
N PHE A 59 8.88 13.90 2.38
CA PHE A 59 10.17 14.46 2.80
C PHE A 59 10.39 14.35 4.32
N GLN A 60 9.37 14.61 5.14
CA GLN A 60 9.50 14.50 6.60
C GLN A 60 9.79 13.07 7.08
N ASN A 61 9.38 12.07 6.30
CA ASN A 61 9.63 10.66 6.60
C ASN A 61 10.93 10.13 5.97
N LEU A 62 11.63 10.93 5.18
CA LEU A 62 12.77 10.48 4.37
C LEU A 62 13.93 9.97 5.22
N ASP A 63 14.34 10.70 6.27
CA ASP A 63 15.41 10.26 7.17
C ASP A 63 15.04 8.91 7.83
N THR A 64 13.80 8.80 8.32
CA THR A 64 13.33 7.57 8.95
C THR A 64 13.28 6.41 7.95
N HIS A 65 12.82 6.64 6.72
CA HIS A 65 12.81 5.64 5.66
C HIS A 65 14.23 5.14 5.36
N LEU A 66 15.19 6.04 5.16
CA LEU A 66 16.59 5.68 4.88
C LEU A 66 17.23 4.90 6.04
N ARG A 67 16.87 5.23 7.28
CA ARG A 67 17.35 4.52 8.48
C ARG A 67 16.73 3.12 8.61
N VAL A 68 15.42 2.99 8.42
CA VAL A 68 14.70 1.72 8.69
C VAL A 68 14.73 0.78 7.49
N ALA A 69 14.41 1.29 6.30
CA ALA A 69 14.25 0.51 5.09
C ALA A 69 15.59 0.17 4.42
N HIS A 70 16.56 1.09 4.48
CA HIS A 70 17.88 0.92 3.86
C HIS A 70 19.03 0.76 4.85
N LYS A 71 18.78 0.88 6.16
CA LYS A 71 19.79 0.76 7.23
C LYS A 71 21.00 1.68 7.01
N LEU A 72 20.80 2.86 6.40
CA LEU A 72 21.88 3.80 6.15
C LEU A 72 22.39 4.46 7.43
N HIS A 73 23.72 4.51 7.55
CA HIS A 73 24.40 5.25 8.61
C HIS A 73 24.15 6.76 8.52
N PHE A 74 24.36 7.46 9.63
CA PHE A 74 24.01 8.88 9.79
C PHE A 74 24.60 9.81 8.72
N ARG A 75 25.89 9.68 8.39
CA ARG A 75 26.57 10.57 7.42
C ARG A 75 25.97 10.51 6.02
N PRO A 76 25.94 9.34 5.33
CA PRO A 76 25.35 9.26 3.99
C PRO A 76 23.87 9.63 3.99
N ARG A 77 23.14 9.28 5.04
CA ARG A 77 21.73 9.64 5.19
C ARG A 77 21.51 11.16 5.21
N ARG A 78 22.28 11.91 6.00
CA ARG A 78 22.20 13.38 6.01
C ARG A 78 22.53 14.00 4.67
N THR A 79 23.55 13.50 3.98
CA THR A 79 23.90 13.98 2.64
C THR A 79 22.74 13.78 1.67
N ILE A 80 22.09 12.61 1.69
CA ILE A 80 20.93 12.34 0.83
C ILE A 80 19.77 13.25 1.18
N VAL A 81 19.39 13.37 2.47
CA VAL A 81 18.27 14.24 2.89
C VAL A 81 18.49 15.69 2.45
N ALA A 82 19.72 16.21 2.58
CA ALA A 82 20.07 17.55 2.17
C ALA A 82 19.93 17.80 0.65
N GLN A 83 19.98 16.77 -0.20
CA GLN A 83 19.78 16.92 -1.64
C GLN A 83 18.31 17.17 -2.01
N PHE A 84 17.39 16.71 -1.17
CA PHE A 84 15.95 16.92 -1.38
C PHE A 84 15.42 18.11 -0.59
N ASP A 85 16.27 18.76 0.21
CA ASP A 85 15.91 19.95 0.96
C ASP A 85 15.63 21.12 0.01
N GLY A 86 14.55 21.85 0.27
CA GLY A 86 14.07 22.94 -0.58
C GLY A 86 13.36 22.54 -1.87
N LEU A 87 13.28 21.24 -2.22
CA LEU A 87 12.43 20.80 -3.32
C LEU A 87 10.95 20.90 -2.93
N PRO A 88 10.04 21.21 -3.88
CA PRO A 88 8.60 21.24 -3.63
C PRO A 88 8.06 19.80 -3.58
N ALA A 89 8.55 18.99 -2.64
CA ALA A 89 8.12 17.61 -2.45
C ALA A 89 6.98 17.54 -1.42
N ALA A 90 6.11 16.54 -1.56
CA ALA A 90 5.13 16.15 -0.56
C ALA A 90 5.80 15.99 0.81
N GLN A 91 5.32 16.72 1.82
CA GLN A 91 5.93 16.76 3.14
C GLN A 91 5.46 15.58 3.99
N THR A 92 4.19 15.23 3.87
CA THR A 92 3.50 14.21 4.66
C THR A 92 2.78 13.19 3.77
N ILE A 93 2.31 12.09 4.36
CA ILE A 93 1.50 11.07 3.65
C ILE A 93 0.17 11.67 3.17
N THR A 94 -0.38 12.65 3.88
CA THR A 94 -1.64 13.30 3.49
C THR A 94 -1.52 14.12 2.22
N ASP A 95 -0.32 14.67 1.94
CA ASP A 95 -0.03 15.45 0.73
C ASP A 95 0.05 14.58 -0.53
N LEU A 96 0.27 13.27 -0.37
CA LEU A 96 0.23 12.31 -1.46
C LEU A 96 -1.23 12.15 -1.94
N LYS A 97 -1.57 12.87 -3.00
CA LYS A 97 -2.88 12.79 -3.66
C LYS A 97 -2.85 11.68 -4.71
N PRO A 98 -3.86 10.79 -4.78
CA PRO A 98 -3.93 9.82 -5.85
C PRO A 98 -3.99 10.53 -7.20
N ARG A 99 -3.44 9.89 -8.24
CA ARG A 99 -3.53 10.42 -9.61
C ARG A 99 -4.96 10.32 -10.12
N ARG A 100 -5.22 10.93 -11.28
CA ARG A 100 -6.52 10.79 -11.95
C ARG A 100 -6.74 9.32 -12.33
N ASP A 101 -7.98 8.88 -12.24
CA ASP A 101 -8.38 7.56 -12.73
C ASP A 101 -8.14 7.42 -14.23
N GLY A 102 -7.73 6.23 -14.67
CA GLY A 102 -7.28 5.99 -16.04
C GLY A 102 -5.92 6.63 -16.35
N SER A 103 -5.09 6.87 -15.34
CA SER A 103 -3.71 7.31 -15.57
C SER A 103 -2.85 6.15 -16.06
N ALA A 104 -1.83 6.48 -16.87
CA ALA A 104 -0.82 5.54 -17.30
C ALA A 104 -0.06 4.93 -16.12
N LEU A 105 0.39 3.69 -16.29
CA LEU A 105 1.13 2.94 -15.28
C LEU A 105 2.46 3.61 -14.92
N LEU A 106 2.75 3.76 -13.63
CA LEU A 106 4.07 4.20 -13.17
C LEU A 106 4.96 2.99 -12.87
N SER A 107 5.90 2.69 -13.78
CA SER A 107 6.81 1.52 -13.69
C SER A 107 7.83 1.58 -12.54
N TYR A 108 8.04 2.76 -11.96
CA TYR A 108 8.90 2.96 -10.80
C TYR A 108 8.18 2.76 -9.45
N LEU A 109 6.86 2.54 -9.46
CA LEU A 109 6.07 2.16 -8.29
C LEU A 109 5.84 0.65 -8.27
N ALA A 110 5.20 0.17 -7.20
CA ALA A 110 4.76 -1.21 -7.11
C ALA A 110 3.82 -1.53 -8.29
N ALA A 111 3.85 -2.79 -8.73
CA ALA A 111 2.93 -3.28 -9.73
C ALA A 111 1.48 -3.01 -9.29
N PRO A 112 0.56 -2.75 -10.23
CA PRO A 112 -0.85 -2.60 -9.90
C PRO A 112 -1.35 -3.81 -9.13
N THR A 113 -2.37 -3.59 -8.32
CA THR A 113 -3.05 -4.64 -7.55
C THR A 113 -4.48 -4.72 -8.05
N SER A 114 -5.01 -5.94 -8.23
CA SER A 114 -6.41 -6.15 -8.54
C SER A 114 -7.27 -5.63 -7.39
N GLY A 115 -8.32 -4.89 -7.72
CA GLY A 115 -9.24 -4.34 -6.75
C GLY A 115 -10.53 -3.89 -7.39
N TYR A 116 -11.24 -3.00 -6.70
CA TYR A 116 -12.57 -2.57 -7.06
C TYR A 116 -12.68 -1.05 -7.00
N SER A 117 -13.35 -0.47 -7.99
CA SER A 117 -13.73 0.95 -8.03
C SER A 117 -15.24 1.06 -8.07
N CYS A 118 -15.80 1.94 -7.25
CA CYS A 118 -17.24 2.18 -7.24
C CYS A 118 -17.68 2.87 -8.54
N LEU A 119 -18.80 2.44 -9.14
CA LEU A 119 -19.39 3.09 -10.32
C LEU A 119 -20.18 4.36 -9.97
N HIS A 120 -20.64 4.47 -8.72
CA HIS A 120 -21.51 5.55 -8.26
C HIS A 120 -20.76 6.65 -7.52
N CYS A 121 -19.50 6.44 -7.13
CA CYS A 121 -18.68 7.50 -6.56
C CYS A 121 -17.22 7.42 -7.04
N PRO A 122 -16.61 8.56 -7.40
CA PRO A 122 -15.22 8.59 -7.89
C PRO A 122 -14.20 8.39 -6.76
N VAL A 123 -14.61 8.50 -5.50
CA VAL A 123 -13.70 8.52 -4.36
C VAL A 123 -13.38 7.12 -3.85
N PHE A 124 -14.36 6.21 -3.82
CA PHE A 124 -14.17 4.92 -3.17
C PHE A 124 -13.53 3.89 -4.08
N LYS A 125 -12.35 3.42 -3.66
CA LYS A 125 -11.57 2.37 -4.31
C LYS A 125 -10.91 1.52 -3.24
N GLY A 126 -10.80 0.22 -3.47
CA GLY A 126 -10.16 -0.67 -2.51
C GLY A 126 -9.88 -2.05 -3.08
N ILE A 127 -9.02 -2.79 -2.40
CA ILE A 127 -8.64 -4.16 -2.79
C ILE A 127 -9.58 -5.23 -2.21
N SER A 128 -10.41 -4.88 -1.23
CA SER A 128 -11.35 -5.80 -0.58
C SER A 128 -12.74 -5.70 -1.20
N TRP A 129 -13.27 -6.85 -1.61
CA TRP A 129 -14.65 -6.97 -2.08
C TRP A 129 -15.66 -6.66 -0.98
N ASP A 130 -15.41 -7.13 0.24
CA ASP A 130 -16.32 -6.90 1.38
C ASP A 130 -16.44 -5.42 1.72
N HIS A 131 -15.33 -4.68 1.68
CA HIS A 131 -15.37 -3.22 1.85
C HIS A 131 -16.14 -2.53 0.71
N MET A 132 -16.02 -3.02 -0.53
CA MET A 132 -16.82 -2.51 -1.65
C MET A 132 -18.31 -2.79 -1.47
N ARG A 133 -18.68 -4.01 -1.06
CA ARG A 133 -20.06 -4.41 -0.77
C ARG A 133 -20.66 -3.57 0.35
N GLN A 134 -19.94 -3.42 1.46
CA GLN A 134 -20.36 -2.57 2.57
C GLN A 134 -20.49 -1.11 2.17
N HIS A 135 -19.57 -0.60 1.34
CA HIS A 135 -19.66 0.75 0.79
C HIS A 135 -20.92 0.91 -0.08
N ALA A 136 -21.18 -0.03 -0.99
CA ALA A 136 -22.36 -0.01 -1.86
C ALA A 136 -23.66 -0.03 -1.06
N LYS A 137 -23.77 -0.88 -0.04
CA LYS A 137 -24.90 -0.92 0.90
C LYS A 137 -25.08 0.41 1.64
N LYS A 138 -24.03 0.92 2.28
CA LYS A 138 -24.11 2.10 3.17
C LYS A 138 -24.26 3.43 2.43
N ARG A 139 -23.65 3.57 1.25
CA ARG A 139 -23.59 4.86 0.53
C ARG A 139 -24.57 4.95 -0.63
N HIS A 140 -24.90 3.82 -1.25
CA HIS A 140 -25.73 3.77 -2.46
C HIS A 140 -27.00 2.94 -2.30
N LEU A 141 -27.22 2.34 -1.11
CA LEU A 141 -28.37 1.48 -0.82
C LEU A 141 -28.52 0.28 -1.78
N ILE A 142 -27.40 -0.16 -2.37
CA ILE A 142 -27.38 -1.30 -3.28
C ILE A 142 -27.42 -2.58 -2.45
N SER A 143 -28.35 -3.47 -2.77
CA SER A 143 -28.49 -4.76 -2.09
C SER A 143 -27.28 -5.66 -2.34
N ALA A 144 -27.00 -6.61 -1.43
CA ALA A 144 -25.88 -7.53 -1.59
C ALA A 144 -25.96 -8.37 -2.89
N PRO A 145 -27.13 -8.94 -3.27
CA PRO A 145 -27.27 -9.66 -4.53
C PRO A 145 -27.03 -8.77 -5.75
N GLU A 146 -27.54 -7.54 -5.75
CA GLU A 146 -27.31 -6.60 -6.85
C GLU A 146 -25.84 -6.20 -6.97
N CYS A 147 -25.19 -5.90 -5.84
CA CYS A 147 -23.77 -5.56 -5.81
C CYS A 147 -22.92 -6.69 -6.38
N LEU A 148 -23.24 -7.94 -6.03
CA LEU A 148 -22.55 -9.12 -6.52
C LEU A 148 -22.70 -9.31 -8.04
N ARG A 149 -23.89 -9.09 -8.61
CA ARG A 149 -24.12 -9.11 -10.06
C ARG A 149 -23.28 -8.05 -10.79
N GLN A 150 -22.87 -6.99 -10.10
CA GLN A 150 -22.01 -5.93 -10.64
C GLN A 150 -20.51 -6.15 -10.39
N LYS A 151 -20.10 -7.18 -9.63
CA LYS A 151 -18.70 -7.40 -9.18
C LYS A 151 -17.68 -7.26 -10.30
N PHE A 152 -17.90 -7.90 -11.45
CA PHE A 152 -17.00 -7.82 -12.61
C PHE A 152 -16.87 -6.41 -13.19
N ARG A 153 -17.95 -5.62 -13.18
CA ARG A 153 -17.94 -4.23 -13.67
C ARG A 153 -17.22 -3.29 -12.71
N LEU A 154 -17.10 -3.68 -11.45
CA LEU A 154 -16.38 -2.94 -10.41
C LEU A 154 -14.90 -3.29 -10.39
N ALA A 155 -14.50 -4.45 -10.94
CA ALA A 155 -13.13 -4.93 -10.92
C ALA A 155 -12.21 -4.02 -11.78
N CYS A 156 -11.04 -3.70 -11.25
CA CYS A 156 -10.07 -2.82 -11.91
C CYS A 156 -8.64 -3.02 -11.38
N ALA A 157 -7.64 -2.52 -12.12
CA ALA A 157 -6.27 -2.46 -11.64
C ALA A 157 -6.01 -1.14 -10.90
N LEU A 158 -5.56 -1.25 -9.66
CA LEU A 158 -5.29 -0.12 -8.77
C LEU A 158 -3.79 0.07 -8.56
N GLN A 159 -3.31 1.32 -8.63
CA GLN A 159 -1.97 1.68 -8.20
C GLN A 159 -2.04 2.72 -7.08
N SER A 160 -1.02 2.75 -6.23
CA SER A 160 -0.92 3.70 -5.12
C SER A 160 0.50 4.17 -4.94
N TRP A 161 0.67 5.32 -4.29
CA TRP A 161 1.97 5.86 -3.94
C TRP A 161 2.69 5.03 -2.86
N THR A 162 1.94 4.38 -1.97
CA THR A 162 2.50 3.70 -0.78
C THR A 162 1.64 2.51 -0.39
N LYS A 163 2.28 1.50 0.23
CA LYS A 163 1.61 0.27 0.71
C LYS A 163 0.98 0.42 2.10
N TYR A 164 1.41 1.41 2.90
CA TYR A 164 1.04 1.49 4.32
C TYR A 164 -0.29 2.20 4.58
N SER A 165 -0.63 3.19 3.76
CA SER A 165 -1.89 3.92 3.81
C SER A 165 -2.30 4.26 2.37
N PRO A 166 -2.64 3.24 1.57
CA PRO A 166 -2.79 3.40 0.14
C PRO A 166 -4.00 4.26 -0.20
N LYS A 167 -3.76 5.31 -0.98
CA LYS A 167 -4.79 6.02 -1.73
C LYS A 167 -4.66 5.57 -3.18
N TYR A 168 -5.66 4.85 -3.66
CA TYR A 168 -5.61 4.22 -4.97
C TYR A 168 -6.15 5.13 -6.07
N TRP A 169 -5.61 4.95 -7.28
CA TRP A 169 -6.21 5.38 -8.54
C TRP A 169 -6.27 4.20 -9.50
N THR A 170 -7.17 4.26 -10.48
CA THR A 170 -7.24 3.21 -11.52
C THR A 170 -6.19 3.45 -12.60
N VAL A 171 -5.64 2.35 -13.12
CA VAL A 171 -4.66 2.38 -14.22
C VAL A 171 -5.33 1.95 -15.53
N THR A 172 -4.95 2.61 -16.62
CA THR A 172 -5.45 2.31 -17.98
C THR A 172 -5.21 0.84 -18.35
N GLU A 173 -6.23 0.19 -18.94
CA GLU A 173 -6.17 -1.22 -19.35
C GLU A 173 -5.04 -1.54 -20.33
N LEU A 174 -4.68 -0.57 -21.17
CA LEU A 174 -3.58 -0.66 -22.15
C LEU A 174 -2.23 -1.00 -21.52
N ASP A 175 -1.99 -0.53 -20.29
CA ASP A 175 -0.71 -0.68 -19.59
C ASP A 175 -0.72 -1.83 -18.56
N GLN A 176 -1.82 -2.58 -18.48
CA GLN A 176 -1.91 -3.70 -17.54
C GLN A 176 -1.12 -4.92 -18.05
N PRO A 177 -0.36 -5.61 -17.18
CA PRO A 177 0.32 -6.83 -17.57
C PRO A 177 -0.70 -7.88 -18.03
N PRO A 178 -0.38 -8.74 -19.02
CA PRO A 178 -1.32 -9.71 -19.59
C PRO A 178 -1.99 -10.61 -18.54
N SER A 179 -1.24 -10.98 -17.49
CA SER A 179 -1.72 -11.78 -16.36
C SER A 179 -2.87 -11.09 -15.59
N MET A 180 -2.86 -9.76 -15.47
CA MET A 180 -3.94 -9.05 -14.79
C MET A 180 -5.17 -8.85 -15.66
N ARG A 181 -4.99 -8.74 -16.98
CA ARG A 181 -6.12 -8.73 -17.91
C ARG A 181 -6.89 -10.04 -17.83
N SER A 182 -6.19 -11.17 -17.72
CA SER A 182 -6.84 -12.45 -17.43
C SER A 182 -7.42 -12.50 -16.02
N ASP A 183 -6.76 -12.03 -14.96
CA ASP A 183 -7.36 -12.19 -13.62
C ASP A 183 -8.60 -11.29 -13.38
N ILE A 184 -8.70 -10.16 -14.07
CA ILE A 184 -9.83 -9.22 -13.97
C ILE A 184 -11.02 -9.68 -14.85
N TYR A 185 -10.76 -10.32 -16.00
CA TYR A 185 -11.78 -10.73 -16.98
C TYR A 185 -11.97 -12.26 -17.13
N HIS A 186 -11.05 -13.04 -16.61
CA HIS A 186 -10.92 -14.50 -16.69
C HIS A 186 -10.41 -15.07 -15.35
N GLY A 187 -11.25 -15.00 -14.32
CA GLY A 187 -11.37 -16.17 -13.43
C GLY A 187 -11.62 -17.42 -14.28
N PRO A 188 -11.30 -18.63 -13.79
CA PRO A 188 -11.14 -19.83 -14.61
C PRO A 188 -12.33 -20.03 -15.55
N HIS A 189 -12.05 -19.81 -16.84
CA HIS A 189 -12.92 -20.08 -17.98
C HIS A 189 -14.17 -19.21 -18.11
N VAL A 190 -14.38 -18.75 -19.35
CA VAL A 190 -15.65 -18.24 -19.88
C VAL A 190 -16.69 -19.37 -19.78
N SER A 191 -17.25 -19.52 -18.60
CA SER A 191 -18.63 -19.91 -18.40
C SER A 191 -19.27 -18.63 -17.90
N GLN A 192 -20.41 -18.29 -18.49
CA GLN A 192 -21.33 -17.32 -17.95
C GLN A 192 -21.45 -17.56 -16.44
N ASP A 193 -20.80 -16.70 -15.63
CA ASP A 193 -20.71 -16.82 -14.18
C ASP A 193 -22.08 -16.44 -13.59
N ARG A 194 -23.06 -17.29 -13.89
CA ARG A 194 -24.18 -17.53 -13.01
C ARG A 194 -23.52 -18.09 -11.76
N LEU A 195 -23.53 -17.30 -10.70
CA LEU A 195 -23.36 -17.81 -9.36
C LEU A 195 -24.10 -19.14 -9.26
N SER A 196 -23.47 -20.14 -8.65
CA SER A 196 -24.22 -21.33 -8.26
C SER A 196 -25.44 -20.84 -7.49
N SER A 197 -26.63 -21.41 -7.77
CA SER A 197 -27.85 -21.08 -7.03
C SER A 197 -27.64 -21.13 -5.52
N GLU A 198 -26.67 -21.92 -5.06
CA GLU A 198 -26.24 -22.03 -3.67
C GLU A 198 -25.54 -20.77 -3.13
N GLU A 199 -24.64 -20.14 -3.89
CA GLU A 199 -23.92 -18.93 -3.45
C GLU A 199 -24.85 -17.71 -3.42
N GLU A 200 -25.76 -17.61 -4.39
CA GLU A 200 -26.86 -16.61 -4.33
C GLU A 200 -27.77 -16.84 -3.13
N ALA A 201 -28.12 -18.09 -2.84
CA ALA A 201 -28.98 -18.43 -1.70
C ALA A 201 -28.32 -18.14 -0.35
N LEU A 202 -27.02 -18.43 -0.20
CA LEU A 202 -26.26 -18.13 1.02
C LEU A 202 -26.21 -16.62 1.27
N ILE A 203 -25.98 -15.82 0.22
CA ILE A 203 -25.91 -14.36 0.36
C ILE A 203 -27.29 -13.78 0.65
N LEU A 204 -28.34 -14.28 0.00
CA LEU A 204 -29.72 -13.89 0.31
C LEU A 204 -30.07 -14.18 1.77
N MET A 205 -29.73 -15.37 2.27
CA MET A 205 -29.95 -15.77 3.66
C MET A 205 -29.17 -14.90 4.64
N GLU A 206 -27.88 -14.62 4.37
CA GLU A 206 -27.06 -13.71 5.17
C GLU A 206 -27.68 -12.31 5.21
N THR A 207 -28.18 -11.82 4.06
CA THR A 207 -28.81 -10.49 3.98
C THR A 207 -30.13 -10.44 4.75
N GLU A 208 -30.94 -11.50 4.69
CA GLU A 208 -32.20 -11.62 5.43
C GLU A 208 -31.96 -11.70 6.95
N GLU A 209 -30.96 -12.47 7.38
CA GLU A 209 -30.58 -12.58 8.79
C GLU A 209 -30.05 -11.24 9.34
N GLU A 210 -29.18 -10.55 8.59
CA GLU A 210 -28.74 -9.19 8.97
C GLU A 210 -29.93 -8.23 9.12
N GLN A 211 -30.92 -8.33 8.23
CA GLN A 211 -32.11 -7.48 8.28
C GLN A 211 -33.01 -7.82 9.49
N ARG A 212 -33.17 -9.11 9.80
CA ARG A 212 -33.88 -9.58 10.99
C ARG A 212 -33.22 -9.05 12.26
N LEU A 213 -31.91 -9.21 12.39
CA LEU A 213 -31.15 -8.73 13.56
C LEU A 213 -31.26 -7.21 13.74
N LEU A 214 -31.22 -6.43 12.65
CA LEU A 214 -31.43 -4.98 12.72
C LEU A 214 -32.86 -4.62 13.16
N SER A 215 -33.86 -5.37 12.71
CA SER A 215 -35.24 -5.17 13.14
C SER A 215 -35.44 -5.51 14.62
N GLU A 216 -34.88 -6.62 15.10
CA GLU A 216 -34.91 -7.03 16.51
C GLU A 216 -34.21 -6.00 17.40
N GLN A 217 -33.06 -5.48 16.98
CA GLN A 217 -32.35 -4.41 17.70
C GLN A 217 -33.17 -3.11 17.77
N SER A 218 -33.89 -2.74 16.72
CA SER A 218 -34.78 -1.57 16.76
C SER A 218 -35.99 -1.80 17.69
N HIS A 219 -36.47 -3.04 17.79
CA HIS A 219 -37.61 -3.41 18.63
C HIS A 219 -37.21 -3.58 20.10
N SER A 220 -35.97 -3.99 20.39
CA SER A 220 -35.45 -4.08 21.76
C SER A 220 -35.17 -2.69 22.36
N VAL A 221 -34.69 -1.74 21.55
CA VAL A 221 -34.54 -0.33 21.98
C VAL A 221 -35.89 0.32 22.28
N ALA A 222 -36.95 -0.05 21.55
CA ALA A 222 -38.30 0.42 21.82
C ALA A 222 -38.92 -0.18 23.11
N LEU A 223 -38.50 -1.38 23.51
CA LEU A 223 -38.94 -2.01 24.76
C LEU A 223 -38.23 -1.42 25.99
N ASP A 224 -36.96 -1.01 25.88
CA ASP A 224 -36.25 -0.32 26.96
C ASP A 224 -36.88 1.05 27.28
N ASP A 225 -37.37 1.78 26.27
CA ASP A 225 -38.10 3.06 26.47
C ASP A 225 -39.47 2.87 27.16
N GLU A 226 -40.09 1.68 27.06
CA GLU A 226 -41.36 1.37 27.76
C GLU A 226 -41.16 0.89 29.20
N VAL A 227 -39.94 0.52 29.62
CA VAL A 227 -39.65 0.03 30.99
C VAL A 227 -39.36 1.17 31.97
N ASP A 228 -38.95 2.35 31.49
CA ASP A 228 -38.61 3.51 32.34
C ASP A 228 -39.83 4.35 32.80
N HIS A 229 -41.07 3.86 32.62
CA HIS A 229 -42.29 4.61 32.96
C HIS A 229 -43.04 4.15 34.22
N ASP A 230 -42.47 3.29 35.08
CA ASP A 230 -43.11 2.87 36.35
C ASP A 230 -42.23 3.05 37.61
N GLU A 231 -41.49 4.14 37.70
CA GLU A 231 -40.84 4.54 38.97
C GLU A 231 -41.78 5.27 39.96
N ASN A 232 -43.09 5.29 39.73
CA ASN A 232 -44.06 5.88 40.67
C ASN A 232 -45.19 4.92 41.06
N THR A 233 -44.84 3.71 41.45
CA THR A 233 -45.79 2.80 42.09
C THR A 233 -45.73 2.96 43.62
N GLU A 234 -46.67 3.72 44.16
CA GLU A 234 -46.79 4.15 45.56
C GLU A 234 -47.07 3.02 46.58
N TRP A 235 -47.05 1.74 46.18
CA TRP A 235 -47.40 0.59 47.05
C TRP A 235 -46.26 0.11 47.97
N LEU A 236 -45.05 0.66 47.85
CA LEU A 236 -43.92 0.34 48.74
C LEU A 236 -43.79 1.26 49.96
N LYS A 237 -44.69 2.23 50.16
CA LYS A 237 -44.71 3.10 51.34
C LYS A 237 -45.72 2.61 52.37
N GLY A 238 -45.35 1.61 53.18
CA GLY A 238 -46.07 1.35 54.42
C GLY A 238 -46.00 -0.08 54.92
N CYS A 239 -44.91 -0.42 55.61
CA CYS A 239 -44.91 -1.45 56.65
C CYS A 239 -43.90 -1.02 57.72
N GLU A 240 -44.39 -0.25 58.71
CA GLU A 240 -43.67 -0.05 59.97
C GLU A 240 -43.70 -1.38 60.75
N TRP A 241 -42.55 -1.80 61.26
CA TRP A 241 -42.45 -3.01 62.07
C TRP A 241 -42.91 -2.73 63.51
N PRO A 242 -43.73 -3.60 64.12
CA PRO A 242 -44.16 -3.40 65.50
C PRO A 242 -42.97 -3.62 66.47
N THR A 243 -42.94 -2.81 67.52
CA THR A 243 -41.96 -2.86 68.63
C THR A 243 -42.40 -3.84 69.71
#